data_AF-A0ABD6EW13-F1
#
_entry.id   AF-A0ABD6EW13-F1
#
_cell.length_a   1.000
_cell.length_b   1.000
_cell.length_c   1.000
_cell.angle_alpha   90.00
_cell.angle_beta   90.00
_cell.angle_gamma   90.00
#
_symmetry.space_group_name_H-M   'P 1'
#
loop_
_entity.id
_entity.type
_entity.pdbx_description
1 polymer ?
#
loop_
_entity_poly.entity_id
_entity_poly.type
_entity_poly.pdbx_seq_one_letter_code
_entity_poly.pdbx_strand_id
1 'polypeptide(L)'
;MFESKPTGNGNGNKMNLRIEILEGLLNSMGEATNAKINSLKQTIKKNKTDMADDTTKSLDLMRQVFQSEMTDELRHILDRHVRTTFSPAFENLRRNGHVVSEANIKELCRKILDAAKEPFMP
;
A
#
# COMPACT_ATOMS: atom_id res chain seq x y z
N MET A 1 45.50 -4.53 27.35
CA MET A 1 44.94 -3.30 26.77
C MET A 1 43.95 -3.72 25.71
N PHE A 2 42.65 -3.56 25.98
CA PHE A 2 41.61 -3.84 25.00
C PHE A 2 41.46 -2.60 24.12
N GLU A 3 41.93 -2.67 22.88
CA GLU A 3 41.61 -1.68 21.86
C GLU A 3 40.14 -1.87 21.46
N SER A 4 39.29 -1.01 21.97
CA SER A 4 37.94 -0.79 21.45
C SER A 4 38.06 -0.23 20.04
N LYS A 5 37.96 -1.11 19.04
CA LYS A 5 37.71 -0.73 17.65
C LYS A 5 36.50 0.20 17.61
N PRO A 6 36.60 1.41 17.03
CA PRO A 6 35.43 2.25 16.82
C PRO A 6 34.56 1.54 15.80
N THR A 7 33.39 1.06 16.22
CA THR A 7 32.36 0.57 15.30
C THR A 7 31.91 1.75 14.45
N GLY A 8 32.39 1.75 13.20
CA GLY A 8 32.00 2.70 12.19
C GLY A 8 30.48 2.71 12.04
N ASN A 9 29.91 3.87 12.33
CA ASN A 9 28.67 4.43 11.79
C ASN A 9 27.54 3.42 11.45
N GLY A 10 26.52 3.36 12.30
CA GLY A 10 25.37 2.45 12.27
C GLY A 10 24.42 2.51 11.05
N ASN A 11 24.87 3.02 9.90
CA ASN A 11 24.16 2.99 8.62
C ASN A 11 24.34 1.67 7.86
N GLY A 12 25.51 1.03 7.97
CA GLY A 12 25.79 -0.23 7.26
C GLY A 12 24.87 -1.38 7.69
N ASN A 13 24.62 -1.52 8.99
CA ASN A 13 23.75 -2.57 9.53
C ASN A 13 22.29 -2.43 9.11
N LYS A 14 21.77 -1.20 8.98
CA LYS A 14 20.37 -0.95 8.62
C LYS A 14 20.11 -1.17 7.12
N MET A 15 21.06 -0.80 6.26
CA MET A 15 21.00 -1.05 4.82
C MET A 15 21.02 -2.55 4.50
N ASN A 16 21.87 -3.30 5.21
CA ASN A 16 21.96 -4.75 5.06
C ASN A 16 20.65 -5.44 5.43
N LEU A 17 20.02 -5.07 6.55
CA LEU A 17 18.74 -5.66 6.96
C LEU A 17 17.61 -5.40 5.94
N ARG A 18 17.58 -4.22 5.30
CA ARG A 18 16.55 -3.90 4.31
C ARG A 18 16.73 -4.66 3.00
N ILE A 19 17.96 -4.74 2.52
CA ILE A 19 18.31 -5.55 1.35
C ILE A 19 17.98 -7.01 1.65
N GLU A 20 18.30 -7.49 2.84
CA GLU A 20 17.99 -8.84 3.29
C GLU A 20 16.48 -9.12 3.35
N ILE A 21 15.65 -8.17 3.83
CA ILE A 21 14.18 -8.30 3.82
C ILE A 21 13.65 -8.35 2.37
N LEU A 22 14.10 -7.46 1.50
CA LEU A 22 13.62 -7.39 0.11
C LEU A 22 14.10 -8.60 -0.71
N GLU A 23 15.34 -9.05 -0.51
CA GLU A 23 15.89 -10.26 -1.13
C GLU A 23 15.21 -11.51 -0.56
N GLY A 24 14.88 -11.55 0.73
CA GLY A 24 14.07 -12.60 1.35
C GLY A 24 12.66 -12.72 0.77
N LEU A 25 11.99 -11.58 0.53
CA LEU A 25 10.69 -11.52 -0.15
C LEU A 25 10.80 -11.95 -1.61
N LEU A 26 11.87 -11.56 -2.31
CA LEU A 26 12.11 -11.99 -3.69
C LEU A 26 12.30 -13.51 -3.76
N ASN A 27 13.05 -14.07 -2.82
CA ASN A 27 13.33 -15.50 -2.76
C ASN A 27 12.09 -16.33 -2.39
N SER A 28 11.19 -15.79 -1.55
CA SER A 28 9.94 -16.47 -1.19
C SER A 28 8.89 -16.50 -2.31
N MET A 29 9.03 -15.60 -3.31
CA MET A 29 8.13 -15.51 -4.45
C MET A 29 8.47 -16.46 -5.63
N GLY A 30 9.63 -17.15 -5.58
CA GLY A 30 10.06 -18.11 -6.61
C GLY A 30 10.49 -17.49 -7.96
N GLU A 31 10.88 -18.32 -8.93
CA GLU A 31 11.43 -17.91 -10.24
C GLU A 31 10.38 -17.51 -11.30
N ALA A 32 9.14 -17.24 -10.91
CA ALA A 32 8.09 -16.89 -11.87
C ALA A 32 8.32 -15.48 -12.45
N THR A 33 8.12 -15.29 -13.76
CA THR A 33 8.23 -13.96 -14.36
C THR A 33 6.91 -13.21 -14.21
N ASN A 34 6.67 -12.68 -13.01
CA ASN A 34 5.44 -11.95 -12.69
C ASN A 34 5.75 -10.45 -12.53
N ALA A 35 4.81 -9.58 -12.91
CA ALA A 35 4.97 -8.11 -12.79
C ALA A 35 5.40 -7.67 -11.37
N LYS A 36 4.95 -8.40 -10.34
CA LYS A 36 5.35 -8.21 -8.94
C LYS A 36 6.87 -8.42 -8.72
N ILE A 37 7.47 -9.45 -9.33
CA ILE A 37 8.90 -9.76 -9.22
C ILE A 37 9.74 -8.69 -9.92
N ASN A 38 9.31 -8.24 -11.09
CA ASN A 38 10.01 -7.17 -11.81
C ASN A 38 9.94 -5.85 -11.05
N SER A 39 8.79 -5.53 -10.46
CA SER A 39 8.64 -4.34 -9.60
C SER A 39 9.53 -4.43 -8.36
N LEU A 40 9.61 -5.59 -7.71
CA LEU A 40 10.47 -5.83 -6.56
C LEU A 40 11.97 -5.72 -6.90
N LYS A 41 12.40 -6.29 -8.04
CA LYS A 41 13.78 -6.15 -8.55
C LYS A 41 14.16 -4.70 -8.81
N GLN A 42 13.27 -3.91 -9.41
CA GLN A 42 13.49 -2.47 -9.62
C GLN A 42 13.56 -1.71 -8.30
N THR A 43 12.72 -2.06 -7.34
CA THR A 43 12.75 -1.49 -5.99
C THR A 43 14.06 -1.82 -5.27
N ILE A 44 14.55 -3.07 -5.32
CA ILE A 44 15.86 -3.45 -4.76
C ILE A 44 16.98 -2.63 -5.41
N LYS A 45 16.96 -2.49 -6.75
CA LYS A 45 17.96 -1.72 -7.49
C LYS A 45 17.97 -0.24 -7.08
N LYS A 46 16.79 0.39 -6.96
CA LYS A 46 16.66 1.77 -6.46
C LYS A 46 17.12 1.90 -5.01
N ASN A 47 16.84 0.92 -4.16
CA ASN A 47 17.27 0.95 -2.75
C ASN A 47 18.77 0.78 -2.56
N LYS A 48 19.46 0.07 -3.48
CA LYS A 48 20.93 0.04 -3.51
C LYS A 48 21.52 1.41 -3.91
N THR A 49 20.72 2.32 -4.47
CA THR A 49 21.16 3.66 -4.92
C THR A 49 20.65 4.82 -4.03
N ASP A 50 19.53 4.65 -3.31
CA ASP A 50 18.91 5.69 -2.50
C ASP A 50 19.08 5.42 -0.99
N MET A 51 19.86 6.28 -0.33
CA MET A 51 20.10 6.29 1.13
C MET A 51 18.83 6.64 1.91
N ALA A 52 17.90 5.70 2.06
CA ALA A 52 16.69 5.94 2.85
C ALA A 52 16.85 5.45 4.30
N ASP A 53 17.29 6.36 5.17
CA ASP A 53 17.58 6.22 6.61
C ASP A 53 16.36 6.02 7.55
N ASP A 54 15.15 5.79 7.02
CA ASP A 54 13.91 5.85 7.80
C ASP A 54 13.04 4.58 7.64
N THR A 55 12.71 3.93 8.76
CA THR A 55 11.80 2.78 8.85
C THR A 55 10.47 3.05 8.14
N THR A 56 9.96 4.28 8.25
CA THR A 56 8.73 4.73 7.60
C THR A 56 8.83 4.61 6.08
N LYS A 57 9.98 4.95 5.50
CA LYS A 57 10.23 4.81 4.05
C LYS A 57 10.29 3.34 3.62
N SER A 58 10.80 2.45 4.48
CA SER A 58 10.83 1.02 4.19
C SER A 58 9.42 0.40 4.18
N LEU A 59 8.58 0.78 5.15
CA LEU A 59 7.18 0.38 5.21
C LEU A 59 6.36 0.95 4.05
N ASP A 60 6.59 2.21 3.66
CA ASP A 60 5.89 2.79 2.51
C ASP A 60 6.21 2.07 1.19
N LEU A 61 7.45 1.63 0.99
CA LEU A 61 7.78 0.81 -0.20
C LEU A 61 7.04 -0.53 -0.21
N MET A 62 6.96 -1.20 0.95
CA MET A 62 6.19 -2.43 1.05
C MET A 62 4.70 -2.17 0.74
N ARG A 63 4.12 -1.09 1.29
CA ARG A 63 2.76 -0.66 0.94
C ARG A 63 2.60 -0.47 -0.57
N GLN A 64 3.54 0.20 -1.26
CA GLN A 64 3.46 0.44 -2.70
C GLN A 64 3.41 -0.87 -3.52
N VAL A 65 4.14 -1.90 -3.10
CA VAL A 65 4.14 -3.22 -3.78
C VAL A 65 2.77 -3.90 -3.71
N PHE A 66 2.08 -3.79 -2.58
CA PHE A 66 0.76 -4.41 -2.37
C PHE A 66 -0.42 -3.48 -2.67
N GLN A 67 -0.15 -2.21 -3.03
CA GLN A 67 -1.19 -1.18 -3.19
C GLN A 67 -2.26 -1.56 -4.21
N SER A 68 -1.88 -2.16 -5.35
CA SER A 68 -2.83 -2.52 -6.41
C SER A 68 -3.82 -3.58 -5.94
N GLU A 69 -3.32 -4.62 -5.26
CA GLU A 69 -4.12 -5.72 -4.72
C GLU A 69 -5.10 -5.23 -3.66
N MET A 70 -4.60 -4.47 -2.68
CA MET A 70 -5.46 -3.83 -1.67
C MET A 70 -6.52 -2.91 -2.31
N THR A 71 -6.16 -2.17 -3.35
CA THR A 71 -7.10 -1.27 -4.06
C THR A 71 -8.20 -2.06 -4.76
N ASP A 72 -7.89 -3.21 -5.35
CA ASP A 72 -8.87 -4.06 -6.02
C ASP A 72 -9.83 -4.71 -5.01
N GLU A 73 -9.32 -5.18 -3.86
CA GLU A 73 -10.15 -5.68 -2.77
C GLU A 73 -11.07 -4.61 -2.20
N LEU A 74 -10.54 -3.41 -1.93
CA LEU A 74 -11.32 -2.26 -1.47
C LEU A 74 -12.41 -1.90 -2.48
N ARG A 75 -12.10 -1.91 -3.78
CA ARG A 75 -13.09 -1.67 -4.85
C ARG A 75 -14.21 -2.70 -4.78
N HIS A 76 -13.88 -3.99 -4.65
CA HIS A 76 -14.88 -5.06 -4.58
C HIS A 76 -15.80 -4.89 -3.35
N ILE A 77 -15.24 -4.51 -2.20
CA ILE A 77 -16.00 -4.24 -0.98
C ILE A 77 -16.96 -3.06 -1.19
N LEU A 78 -16.46 -1.93 -1.71
CA LEU A 78 -17.26 -0.74 -1.97
C LEU A 78 -18.38 -1.03 -2.97
N ASP A 79 -18.06 -1.68 -4.09
CA ASP A 79 -19.02 -2.05 -5.13
C ASP A 79 -20.16 -2.92 -4.58
N ARG A 80 -19.84 -3.87 -3.70
CA ARG A 80 -20.84 -4.69 -3.01
C ARG A 80 -21.78 -3.82 -2.17
N HIS A 81 -21.25 -2.92 -1.33
CA HIS A 81 -22.08 -2.06 -0.50
C HIS A 81 -22.90 -1.03 -1.30
N VAL A 82 -22.34 -0.50 -2.39
CA VAL A 82 -23.07 0.36 -3.34
C VAL A 82 -24.28 -0.38 -3.92
N ARG A 83 -24.13 -1.65 -4.30
CA ARG A 83 -25.21 -2.48 -4.86
C ARG A 83 -26.22 -2.98 -3.83
N THR A 84 -25.84 -3.15 -2.57
CA THR A 84 -26.72 -3.74 -1.55
C THR A 84 -27.18 -2.69 -0.53
N THR A 85 -26.26 -2.19 0.29
CA THR A 85 -26.54 -1.27 1.39
C THR A 85 -27.12 0.07 0.90
N PHE A 86 -26.58 0.65 -0.17
CA PHE A 86 -26.99 1.97 -0.66
C PHE A 86 -28.08 1.94 -1.74
N SER A 87 -28.40 0.78 -2.33
CA SER A 87 -29.41 0.68 -3.40
C SER A 87 -30.77 1.28 -3.01
N PRO A 88 -31.34 0.99 -1.81
CA PRO A 88 -32.63 1.56 -1.43
C PRO A 88 -32.60 3.10 -1.35
N ALA A 89 -31.48 3.68 -0.90
CA ALA A 89 -31.31 5.12 -0.83
C ALA A 89 -31.22 5.76 -2.23
N PHE A 90 -30.50 5.12 -3.17
CA PHE A 90 -30.44 5.60 -4.55
C PHE A 90 -31.79 5.52 -5.26
N GLU A 91 -32.54 4.45 -5.03
CA GLU A 91 -33.91 4.33 -5.55
C GLU A 91 -34.82 5.41 -4.99
N ASN A 92 -34.74 5.69 -3.68
CA ASN A 92 -35.51 6.77 -3.06
C ASN A 92 -35.17 8.13 -3.66
N LEU A 93 -33.88 8.44 -3.84
CA LEU A 93 -33.43 9.69 -4.47
C LEU A 93 -33.99 9.82 -5.90
N ARG A 94 -33.91 8.75 -6.71
CA ARG A 94 -34.45 8.73 -8.07
C ARG A 94 -35.97 8.92 -8.11
N ARG A 95 -36.70 8.29 -7.18
CA ARG A 95 -38.17 8.47 -7.05
C ARG A 95 -38.55 9.91 -6.71
N ASN A 96 -37.68 10.62 -5.99
CA ASN A 96 -37.85 12.04 -5.65
C ASN A 96 -37.26 12.99 -6.72
N GLY A 97 -36.93 12.49 -7.92
CA GLY A 97 -36.47 13.31 -9.04
C GLY A 97 -34.97 13.67 -9.01
N HIS A 98 -34.19 13.10 -8.10
CA HIS A 98 -32.74 13.31 -8.07
C HIS A 98 -32.01 12.33 -8.99
N VAL A 99 -31.01 12.82 -9.72
CA VAL A 99 -30.12 11.98 -10.54
C VAL A 99 -28.96 11.49 -9.69
N VAL A 100 -28.84 10.18 -9.53
CA VAL A 100 -27.67 9.54 -8.91
C VAL A 100 -26.71 9.13 -10.03
N SER A 101 -25.74 9.99 -10.32
CA SER A 101 -24.73 9.76 -11.36
C SER A 101 -23.55 8.93 -10.86
N GLU A 102 -22.74 8.41 -11.79
CA GLU A 102 -21.47 7.74 -11.45
C GLU A 102 -20.52 8.65 -10.68
N ALA A 103 -20.52 9.96 -10.95
CA ALA A 103 -19.72 10.93 -10.21
C ALA A 103 -20.16 11.02 -8.73
N ASN A 104 -21.46 10.93 -8.45
CA ASN A 104 -21.97 10.91 -7.08
C ASN A 104 -21.56 9.62 -6.35
N ILE A 105 -21.57 8.48 -7.04
CA ILE A 105 -21.13 7.20 -6.48
C ILE A 105 -19.63 7.22 -6.18
N LYS A 106 -18.81 7.74 -7.11
CA LYS A 106 -17.36 7.91 -6.88
C LYS A 106 -17.08 8.83 -5.68
N GLU A 107 -17.85 9.90 -5.55
CA GLU A 107 -17.74 10.80 -4.40
C GLU A 107 -18.14 10.13 -3.08
N LEU A 108 -19.22 9.36 -3.06
CA LEU A 108 -19.61 8.55 -1.91
C LEU A 108 -18.47 7.59 -1.51
N CYS A 109 -17.89 6.87 -2.49
CA CYS A 109 -16.77 5.95 -2.24
C CYS A 109 -15.54 6.68 -1.66
N ARG A 110 -15.19 7.86 -2.16
CA ARG A 110 -14.11 8.69 -1.59
C ARG A 110 -14.38 9.04 -0.13
N LYS A 111 -15.59 9.52 0.17
CA LYS A 111 -15.98 9.87 1.55
C LYS A 111 -15.94 8.68 2.50
N ILE A 112 -16.34 7.48 2.04
CA ILE A 112 -16.22 6.25 2.82
C ILE A 112 -14.74 5.95 3.12
N LEU A 113 -13.86 6.04 2.13
CA LEU A 113 -12.42 5.80 2.32
C LEU A 113 -11.76 6.85 3.22
N ASP A 114 -12.19 8.11 3.14
CA ASP A 114 -11.71 9.16 4.04
C ASP A 114 -12.15 8.90 5.48
N ALA A 115 -13.43 8.56 5.71
CA ALA A 115 -13.93 8.20 7.04
C ALA A 115 -13.26 6.92 7.58
N ALA A 116 -12.90 5.97 6.72
CA ALA A 116 -12.21 4.75 7.11
C ALA A 116 -10.77 4.97 7.59
N LYS A 117 -10.21 6.18 7.45
CA LYS A 117 -8.90 6.53 8.01
C LYS A 117 -8.97 6.79 9.51
N GLU A 118 -10.13 7.19 10.04
CA GLU A 118 -10.32 7.62 11.44
C GLU A 118 -9.74 6.62 12.46
N PRO A 119 -9.97 5.29 12.35
CA PRO A 119 -9.43 4.33 13.31
C PRO A 119 -7.89 4.18 13.30
N PHE A 120 -7.21 4.79 12.34
CA PHE A 120 -5.76 4.71 12.13
C PHE A 120 -5.04 6.05 12.37
N MET A 121 -5.78 7.09 12.77
CA MET A 121 -5.21 8.37 13.17
C MET A 121 -4.63 8.27 14.60
N PRO A 122 -3.63 9.11 14.96
CA PRO A 122 -3.00 9.09 16.28
C PRO A 122 -3.93 9.41 17.45
#